data_AF-A0A1T5AQ26-F1
#
_entry.id   AF-A0A1T5AQ26-F1
#
_cell.length_a   1.000
_cell.length_b   1.000
_cell.length_c   1.000
_cell.angle_alpha   90.00
_cell.angle_beta   90.00
_cell.angle_gamma   90.00
#
_symmetry.space_group_name_H-M   'P 1'
#
loop_
_entity.id
_entity.type
_entity.pdbx_description
1 polymer ?
#
loop_
_entity_poly.entity_id
_entity_poly.type
_entity_poly.pdbx_seq_one_letter_code
_entity_poly.pdbx_strand_id
1 'polypeptide(L)'
;MDHRSPPARRPLLRRLRDRFGARGTVHLDREAQVIVHCPARFHATELALEQVTRVEAGNRDDGSFETVFLYFHAEGVSPLAVSENDRGFTELVRDLGKAFPGIGDWQAAVPPVAFQLTSVDLWKREEPQAPEDPAVDHVA
;
A
#
# COMPACT_ATOMS: atom_id res chain seq x y z
N MET A 1 31.92 46.54 -16.98
CA MET A 1 30.47 46.33 -16.77
C MET A 1 30.30 44.86 -16.45
N ASP A 2 30.16 44.52 -15.17
CA ASP A 2 29.94 43.14 -14.71
C ASP A 2 28.81 43.14 -13.69
N HIS A 3 27.60 42.81 -14.13
CA HIS A 3 26.44 42.63 -13.26
C HIS A 3 26.41 41.19 -12.74
N ARG A 4 26.93 40.95 -11.54
CA ARG A 4 26.64 39.72 -10.79
C ARG A 4 25.32 39.89 -10.04
N SER A 5 24.25 39.29 -10.57
CA SER A 5 22.98 39.13 -9.86
C SER A 5 23.16 38.20 -8.64
N PRO A 6 22.56 38.49 -7.47
CA PRO A 6 22.64 37.62 -6.31
C PRO A 6 21.80 36.35 -6.51
N PRO A 7 22.17 35.21 -5.90
CA PRO A 7 21.40 33.98 -6.03
C PRO A 7 20.01 34.14 -5.39
N ALA A 8 18.97 33.85 -6.17
CA ALA A 8 17.58 33.90 -5.74
C ALA A 8 17.38 33.05 -4.47
N ARG A 9 17.07 33.74 -3.35
CA ARG A 9 16.67 33.11 -2.09
C ARG A 9 15.35 32.36 -2.33
N ARG A 10 15.44 31.04 -2.48
CA ARG A 10 14.26 30.16 -2.57
C ARG A 10 13.41 30.29 -1.29
N PRO A 11 12.08 30.45 -1.39
CA PRO A 11 11.24 30.76 -0.24
C PRO A 11 11.21 29.61 0.78
N LEU A 12 11.34 29.96 2.06
CA LEU A 12 11.40 29.05 3.22
C LEU A 12 10.19 28.11 3.34
N LEU A 13 9.05 28.48 2.75
CA LEU A 13 7.81 27.69 2.74
C LEU A 13 7.98 26.34 2.02
N ARG A 14 8.81 26.27 0.96
CA ARG A 14 9.10 25.00 0.27
C ARG A 14 9.87 24.02 1.17
N ARG A 15 10.79 24.54 2.00
CA ARG A 15 11.54 23.74 2.99
C ARG A 15 10.68 23.27 4.16
N LEU A 16 9.62 23.99 4.50
CA LEU A 16 8.68 23.55 5.52
C LEU A 16 7.78 22.43 4.99
N ARG A 17 7.31 22.53 3.73
CA ARG A 17 6.55 21.48 3.05
C ARG A 17 7.36 20.18 2.90
N ASP A 18 8.65 20.29 2.59
CA ASP A 18 9.56 19.13 2.56
C ASP A 18 9.85 18.56 3.98
N ARG A 19 9.70 19.36 5.04
CA ARG A 19 9.85 18.92 6.44
C ARG A 19 8.61 18.25 7.02
N PHE A 20 7.41 18.59 6.53
CA PHE A 20 6.21 17.76 6.70
C PHE A 20 6.24 16.51 5.80
N GLY A 21 7.13 16.48 4.81
CA GLY A 21 7.40 15.36 3.91
C GLY A 21 8.44 14.36 4.43
N ALA A 22 8.42 14.01 5.72
CA ALA A 22 9.00 12.74 6.12
C ALA A 22 8.11 11.64 5.54
N ARG A 23 8.34 11.28 4.28
CA ARG A 23 7.68 10.13 3.65
C ARG A 23 7.84 8.95 4.58
N GLY A 24 6.75 8.24 4.87
CA GLY A 24 6.81 6.99 5.62
C GLY A 24 7.79 6.05 4.95
N THR A 25 8.34 5.11 5.70
CA THR A 25 9.23 4.08 5.13
C THR A 25 8.54 2.75 5.17
N VAL A 26 8.66 1.97 4.11
CA VAL A 26 8.11 0.62 4.05
C VAL A 26 9.13 -0.32 3.42
N HIS A 27 9.25 -1.52 3.98
CA HIS A 27 10.10 -2.58 3.44
C HIS A 27 9.60 -3.95 3.88
N LEU A 28 10.08 -4.99 3.20
CA LEU A 28 9.93 -6.38 3.62
C LEU A 28 11.17 -6.76 4.44
N ASP A 29 10.96 -7.19 5.68
CA ASP A 29 11.96 -7.99 6.39
C ASP A 29 11.88 -9.42 5.84
N ARG A 30 12.88 -9.80 5.06
CA ARG A 30 12.92 -11.10 4.38
C ARG A 30 13.27 -12.25 5.32
N GLU A 31 13.93 -11.98 6.45
CA GLU A 31 14.26 -13.03 7.41
C GLU A 31 13.03 -13.37 8.24
N ALA A 32 12.32 -12.35 8.73
CA ALA A 32 11.12 -12.52 9.52
C ALA A 32 9.83 -12.71 8.70
N GLN A 33 9.86 -12.50 7.37
CA GLN A 33 8.69 -12.53 6.48
C GLN A 33 7.56 -11.59 6.97
N VAL A 34 7.94 -10.36 7.32
CA VAL A 34 7.01 -9.32 7.79
C VAL A 34 7.14 -8.04 6.96
N ILE A 35 6.00 -7.42 6.66
CA ILE A 35 5.94 -6.06 6.12
C ILE A 35 6.14 -5.10 7.28
N VAL A 36 7.15 -4.25 7.20
CA VAL A 36 7.45 -3.23 8.22
C VAL A 36 7.11 -1.87 7.63
N HIS A 37 6.13 -1.18 8.22
CA HIS A 37 5.72 0.16 7.84
C HIS A 37 5.95 1.15 8.97
N CYS A 38 6.70 2.22 8.69
CA CYS A 38 6.96 3.31 9.61
C CYS A 38 6.37 4.61 9.05
N PRO A 39 5.09 4.93 9.33
CA PRO A 39 4.43 6.13 8.79
C PRO A 39 4.97 7.44 9.37
N ALA A 40 5.60 7.38 10.56
CA ALA A 40 6.18 8.53 11.24
C ALA A 40 7.42 8.12 12.04
N ARG A 41 8.23 9.11 12.43
CA ARG A 41 9.37 8.86 13.34
C ARG A 41 8.85 8.25 14.65
N PHE A 42 9.42 7.11 15.04
CA PHE A 42 9.09 6.34 16.24
C PHE A 42 7.77 5.56 16.23
N HIS A 43 7.09 5.47 15.08
CA HIS A 43 5.95 4.58 14.90
C HIS A 43 6.30 3.53 13.86
N ALA A 44 6.16 2.26 14.22
CA ALA A 44 6.30 1.12 13.33
C ALA A 44 5.11 0.19 13.52
N THR A 45 4.65 -0.40 12.42
CA THR A 45 3.64 -1.45 12.40
C THR A 45 4.15 -2.57 11.54
N GLU A 46 4.00 -3.79 12.04
CA GLU A 46 4.46 -5.00 11.38
C GLU A 46 3.26 -5.87 11.03
N LEU A 47 3.31 -6.51 9.87
CA LEU A 47 2.31 -7.47 9.43
C LEU A 47 2.98 -8.67 8.80
N ALA A 48 2.77 -9.85 9.36
CA ALA A 48 3.32 -11.09 8.82
C ALA A 48 2.62 -11.48 7.51
N LEU A 49 3.39 -11.93 6.51
CA LEU A 49 2.84 -12.28 5.20
C LEU A 49 1.78 -13.39 5.29
N GLU A 50 2.01 -14.36 6.18
CA GLU A 50 1.10 -15.47 6.47
C GLU A 50 -0.23 -15.05 7.12
N GLN A 51 -0.35 -13.81 7.58
CA GLN A 51 -1.60 -13.27 8.13
C GLN A 51 -2.42 -12.52 7.08
N VAL A 52 -1.82 -12.15 5.95
CA VAL A 52 -2.49 -11.38 4.90
C VAL A 52 -3.54 -12.24 4.20
N THR A 53 -4.81 -11.87 4.32
CA THR A 53 -5.94 -12.56 3.69
C THR A 53 -6.37 -11.93 2.38
N ARG A 54 -6.10 -10.64 2.18
CA ARG A 54 -6.44 -9.88 0.97
C ARG A 54 -5.49 -8.70 0.79
N VAL A 55 -5.15 -8.41 -0.46
CA VAL A 55 -4.42 -7.21 -0.86
C VAL A 55 -5.31 -6.41 -1.79
N GLU A 56 -5.55 -5.17 -1.42
CA GLU A 56 -6.38 -4.22 -2.16
C GLU A 56 -5.54 -2.99 -2.52
N ALA A 57 -5.76 -2.42 -3.70
CA ALA A 57 -5.30 -1.08 -4.03
C ALA A 57 -6.48 -0.12 -4.10
N GLY A 58 -6.34 1.06 -3.53
CA GLY A 58 -7.37 2.07 -3.57
C GLY A 58 -6.87 3.44 -3.14
N ASN A 59 -7.69 4.45 -3.33
CA ASN A 59 -7.44 5.79 -2.80
C ASN A 59 -8.33 6.08 -1.58
N ARG A 60 -8.20 7.28 -1.02
CA ARG A 60 -8.99 7.75 0.13
C ARG A 60 -9.91 8.89 -0.29
N ASP A 61 -10.97 9.08 0.49
CA ASP A 61 -11.93 10.19 0.33
C ASP A 61 -11.44 11.50 0.96
N ASP A 62 -10.22 11.49 1.52
CA ASP A 62 -9.55 12.66 2.07
C ASP A 62 -8.76 13.45 1.00
N GLY A 63 -7.92 14.40 1.44
CA GLY A 63 -7.06 15.19 0.55
C GLY A 63 -6.02 14.40 -0.26
N SER A 64 -5.99 13.07 -0.14
CA SER A 64 -5.09 12.13 -0.82
C SER A 64 -5.79 11.36 -1.93
N PHE A 65 -6.88 11.88 -2.49
CA PHE A 65 -7.67 11.23 -3.56
C PHE A 65 -6.87 10.84 -4.81
N GLU A 66 -5.74 11.49 -5.10
CA GLU A 66 -4.82 11.12 -6.20
C GLU A 66 -3.80 10.05 -5.81
N THR A 67 -3.67 9.76 -4.51
CA THR A 67 -2.69 8.83 -3.97
C THR A 67 -3.26 7.43 -3.90
N VAL A 68 -2.56 6.48 -4.52
CA VAL A 68 -2.86 5.06 -4.34
C VAL A 68 -2.22 4.54 -3.06
N PHE A 69 -3.00 3.76 -2.32
CA PHE A 69 -2.57 3.00 -1.17
C PHE A 69 -2.74 1.51 -1.46
N LEU A 70 -1.79 0.71 -0.98
CA LEU A 70 -2.00 -0.72 -0.79
C LEU A 70 -2.53 -0.97 0.61
N TYR A 71 -3.60 -1.74 0.70
CA TYR A 71 -4.22 -2.20 1.94
C TYR A 71 -3.98 -3.69 2.08
N PHE A 72 -3.21 -4.07 3.09
CA PHE A 72 -3.00 -5.47 3.46
C PHE A 72 -3.98 -5.82 4.58
N HIS A 73 -4.98 -6.62 4.25
CA HIS A 73 -6.02 -7.06 5.18
C HIS A 73 -5.58 -8.33 5.91
N ALA A 74 -5.90 -8.42 7.19
CA ALA A 74 -5.72 -9.61 8.03
C ALA A 74 -6.93 -9.78 8.94
N GLU A 75 -7.19 -10.99 9.43
CA GLU A 75 -8.38 -11.24 10.24
C GLU A 75 -8.32 -10.55 11.60
N GLY A 76 -9.45 -9.95 11.99
CA GLY A 76 -9.62 -9.35 13.32
C GLY A 76 -8.84 -8.06 13.57
N VAL A 77 -8.14 -7.51 12.56
CA VAL A 77 -7.34 -6.29 12.68
C VAL A 77 -7.61 -5.31 11.54
N SER A 78 -7.36 -4.02 11.78
CA SER A 78 -7.44 -3.00 10.74
C SER A 78 -6.39 -3.24 9.66
N PRO A 79 -6.69 -2.99 8.38
CA PRO A 79 -5.72 -3.19 7.30
C PRO A 79 -4.48 -2.32 7.48
N LEU A 80 -3.32 -2.90 7.19
CA LEU A 80 -2.08 -2.12 7.08
C LEU A 80 -2.11 -1.38 5.75
N ALA A 81 -2.27 -0.05 5.82
CA ALA A 81 -2.24 0.82 4.65
C ALA A 81 -0.84 1.38 4.42
N VAL A 82 -0.32 1.26 3.20
CA VAL A 82 0.97 1.84 2.76
C VAL A 82 0.75 2.69 1.53
N SER A 83 1.38 3.86 1.47
CA SER A 83 1.21 4.82 0.38
C SER A 83 2.21 4.57 -0.74
N GLU A 84 1.81 4.80 -2.00
CA GLU A 84 2.76 4.86 -3.12
C GLU A 84 3.86 5.93 -2.94
N ASN A 85 3.60 6.93 -2.08
CA ASN A 85 4.55 7.97 -1.73
C ASN A 85 5.55 7.56 -0.64
N ASP A 86 5.38 6.39 0.00
CA ASP A 86 6.30 5.90 1.02
C ASP A 86 7.63 5.47 0.40
N ARG A 87 8.71 5.78 1.12
CA ARG A 87 10.05 5.36 0.74
C ARG A 87 10.14 3.84 0.84
N GLY A 88 10.45 3.19 -0.28
CA GLY A 88 10.58 1.74 -0.39
C GLY A 88 9.35 1.05 -0.98
N PHE A 89 8.27 1.79 -1.29
CA PHE A 89 7.04 1.22 -1.86
C PHE A 89 7.28 0.36 -3.11
N THR A 90 7.99 0.87 -4.13
CA THR A 90 8.25 0.10 -5.36
C THR A 90 9.09 -1.14 -5.11
N GLU A 91 10.04 -1.08 -4.17
CA GLU A 91 10.86 -2.23 -3.77
C GLU A 91 10.01 -3.28 -3.04
N LEU A 92 9.14 -2.84 -2.13
CA LEU A 92 8.17 -3.70 -1.46
C LEU A 92 7.27 -4.44 -2.47
N VAL A 93 6.66 -3.73 -3.42
CA VAL A 93 5.79 -4.34 -4.44
C VAL A 93 6.52 -5.43 -5.22
N ARG A 94 7.77 -5.15 -5.63
CA ARG A 94 8.61 -6.13 -6.33
C ARG A 94 8.91 -7.34 -5.47
N ASP A 95 9.29 -7.12 -4.22
CA ASP A 95 9.69 -8.19 -3.29
C ASP A 95 8.49 -9.08 -2.90
N LEU A 96 7.29 -8.51 -2.81
CA LEU A 96 6.06 -9.22 -2.49
C LEU A 96 5.40 -9.92 -3.68
N GLY A 97 5.83 -9.66 -4.92
CA GLY A 97 5.17 -10.19 -6.13
C GLY A 97 5.09 -11.72 -6.19
N LYS A 98 5.99 -12.44 -5.49
CA LYS A 98 5.91 -13.90 -5.37
C LYS A 98 4.84 -14.36 -4.36
N ALA A 99 4.68 -13.63 -3.26
CA ALA A 99 3.73 -13.95 -2.20
C ALA A 99 2.30 -13.58 -2.59
N PHE A 100 2.13 -12.45 -3.29
CA PHE A 100 0.84 -11.94 -3.73
C PHE A 100 0.86 -11.70 -5.25
N PRO A 101 0.64 -12.75 -6.06
CA PRO A 101 0.53 -12.62 -7.50
C PRO A 101 -0.59 -11.63 -7.86
N GLY A 102 -0.27 -10.57 -8.61
CA GLY A 102 -1.20 -9.48 -8.94
C GLY A 102 -0.93 -8.16 -8.22
N ILE A 103 -0.10 -8.15 -7.16
CA ILE A 103 0.23 -6.90 -6.44
C ILE A 103 0.88 -5.83 -7.33
N GLY A 104 1.51 -6.24 -8.44
CA GLY A 104 2.11 -5.34 -9.43
C GLY A 104 1.12 -4.47 -10.19
N ASP A 105 -0.18 -4.83 -10.21
CA ASP A 105 -1.22 -4.14 -10.97
C ASP A 105 -1.91 -3.02 -10.16
N TRP A 106 -1.28 -2.58 -9.07
CA TRP A 106 -1.83 -1.58 -8.15
C TRP A 106 -2.21 -0.25 -8.81
N GLN A 107 -1.57 0.13 -9.93
CA GLN A 107 -1.93 1.32 -10.68
C GLN A 107 -3.33 1.26 -11.30
N ALA A 108 -3.94 0.07 -11.41
CA ALA A 108 -5.34 -0.05 -11.81
C ALA A 108 -6.30 0.66 -10.83
N ALA A 109 -5.83 0.95 -9.60
CA ALA A 109 -6.55 1.74 -8.62
C ALA A 109 -6.38 3.26 -8.78
N VAL A 110 -5.58 3.75 -9.74
CA VAL A 110 -5.48 5.20 -10.00
C VAL A 110 -6.82 5.67 -10.57
N PRO A 111 -7.50 6.63 -9.91
CA PRO A 111 -8.80 7.07 -10.39
C PRO A 111 -8.67 7.79 -11.72
N PRO A 112 -9.59 7.55 -12.69
CA PRO A 112 -9.57 8.22 -13.98
C PRO A 112 -9.90 9.72 -13.87
N VAL A 113 -10.54 10.13 -12.76
CA VAL A 113 -10.95 11.49 -12.45
C VAL A 113 -10.57 11.81 -11.01
N ALA A 114 -10.05 13.02 -10.76
CA ALA A 114 -9.79 13.50 -9.41
C ALA A 114 -11.04 13.40 -8.51
N PHE A 115 -10.85 13.12 -7.22
CA PHE A 115 -11.90 12.97 -6.20
C PHE A 115 -12.84 11.77 -6.39
N GLN A 116 -12.64 10.93 -7.41
CA GLN A 116 -13.37 9.67 -7.53
C GLN A 116 -12.70 8.60 -6.67
N LEU A 117 -13.48 7.87 -5.87
CA LEU A 117 -12.99 6.70 -5.16
C LEU A 117 -12.83 5.51 -6.10
N THR A 118 -11.72 4.80 -5.95
CA THR A 118 -11.37 3.58 -6.65
C THR A 118 -10.82 2.57 -5.66
N SER A 119 -11.24 1.31 -5.83
CA SER A 119 -10.77 0.17 -5.06
C SER A 119 -10.76 -1.04 -5.98
N VAL A 120 -9.63 -1.75 -6.01
CA VAL A 120 -9.44 -2.96 -6.80
C VAL A 120 -8.78 -4.04 -5.94
N ASP A 121 -9.31 -5.25 -6.04
CA ASP A 121 -8.70 -6.42 -5.43
C ASP A 121 -7.54 -6.91 -6.28
N LEU A 122 -6.35 -6.95 -5.68
CA LEU A 122 -5.13 -7.41 -6.32
C LEU A 122 -4.86 -8.88 -6.03
N TRP A 123 -5.22 -9.33 -4.82
CA TRP A 123 -5.03 -10.70 -4.39
C TRP A 123 -5.96 -11.03 -3.23
N LYS A 124 -6.47 -12.27 -3.19
CA LYS A 124 -7.20 -12.82 -2.04
C LYS A 124 -6.71 -14.23 -1.77
N ARG A 125 -6.58 -14.59 -0.50
CA ARG A 125 -6.27 -15.96 -0.08
C ARG A 125 -7.37 -16.90 -0.53
N GLU A 126 -7.00 -18.04 -1.09
CA GLU A 126 -7.93 -19.12 -1.37
C GLU A 126 -8.49 -19.64 -0.04
N GLU A 127 -9.81 -19.53 0.15
CA GLU A 127 -10.49 -20.17 1.26
C GLU A 127 -10.51 -21.69 0.99
N PRO A 128 -10.26 -22.54 2.00
CA PRO A 128 -10.42 -23.98 1.84
C PRO A 128 -11.86 -24.25 1.37
N GLN A 129 -12.02 -24.83 0.18
CA GLN A 129 -13.32 -25.29 -0.27
C GLN A 129 -13.83 -26.30 0.78
N ALA A 130 -14.98 -25.98 1.39
CA ALA A 130 -15.68 -26.96 2.22
C ALA A 130 -15.89 -28.22 1.35
N PRO A 131 -15.66 -29.43 1.89
CA PRO A 131 -15.92 -30.65 1.14
C PRO A 131 -17.38 -30.61 0.67
N GLU A 132 -17.60 -30.69 -0.64
CA GLU A 132 -18.93 -30.88 -1.20
C GLU A 132 -19.49 -32.16 -0.57
N ASP A 133 -20.55 -32.01 0.25
CA ASP A 133 -21.29 -33.15 0.78
C ASP A 133 -21.70 -34.02 -0.43
N PRO A 134 -21.29 -35.30 -0.51
CA PRO A 134 -21.70 -36.14 -1.61
C PRO A 134 -23.21 -36.23 -1.58
N ALA A 135 -23.84 -35.80 -2.68
CA ALA A 135 -25.28 -35.85 -2.87
C ALA A 135 -25.80 -37.22 -2.43
N VAL A 136 -26.59 -37.23 -1.36
CA VAL A 136 -27.36 -38.39 -0.93
C VAL A 136 -28.38 -38.68 -2.02
N ASP A 137 -28.07 -39.65 -2.87
CA ASP A 137 -28.99 -40.24 -3.83
C ASP A 137 -30.13 -40.89 -3.03
N HIS A 138 -31.25 -40.17 -2.91
CA HIS A 138 -32.50 -40.77 -2.46
C HIS A 138 -33.04 -41.64 -3.60
N VAL A 139 -32.68 -42.92 -3.59
CA VAL A 139 -33.38 -43.94 -4.36
C VAL A 139 -34.76 -44.13 -3.72
N ALA A 140 -35.80 -43.81 -4.50
CA ALA A 140 -37.21 -44.02 -4.19
C ALA A 140 -37.64 -45.47 -4.41
#